data_AF-A0A7Z0MPD7-F1
#
_entry.id   AF-A0A7Z0MPD7-F1
#
_cell.length_a   1.000
_cell.length_b   1.000
_cell.length_c   1.000
_cell.angle_alpha   90.00
_cell.angle_beta   90.00
_cell.angle_gamma   90.00
#
_symmetry.space_group_name_H-M   'P 1'
#
loop_
_entity.id
_entity.type
_entity.pdbx_description
1 polymer ?
#
loop_
_entity_poly.entity_id
_entity_poly.type
_entity_poly.pdbx_seq_one_letter_code
_entity_poly.pdbx_strand_id
1 'polypeptide(L)'
;MVLKNGYTRQRAADHLGVSLSAISRWAKVEKGSEEKTIKNHSALNLSAHDELIHLRKENEQLRMEREILKKAAVFFAKETE
;
A
#
# COMPACT_ATOMS: atom_id res chain seq x y z
N MET A 1 -13.22 -13.48 14.47
CA MET A 1 -13.10 -14.27 15.74
C MET A 1 -14.24 -15.28 16.01
N VAL A 2 -14.92 -15.87 15.02
CA VAL A 2 -15.81 -17.05 15.24
C VAL A 2 -15.55 -18.14 14.18
N LEU A 3 -15.06 -17.73 13.01
CA LEU A 3 -14.69 -18.62 11.89
C LEU A 3 -13.29 -19.24 12.05
N LYS A 4 -12.44 -18.73 12.95
CA LYS A 4 -11.06 -19.22 13.17
C LYS A 4 -11.00 -20.47 14.07
N ASN A 5 -12.06 -20.77 14.82
CA ASN A 5 -12.03 -21.78 15.89
C ASN A 5 -12.90 -23.02 15.57
N GLY A 6 -13.37 -23.18 14.32
CA GLY A 6 -14.15 -24.36 13.91
C GLY A 6 -15.58 -24.43 14.47
N TYR A 7 -16.06 -23.38 15.14
CA TYR A 7 -17.43 -23.30 15.65
C TYR A 7 -18.40 -22.93 14.54
N THR A 8 -19.51 -23.67 14.42
CA THR A 8 -20.62 -23.25 13.56
C THR A 8 -21.25 -21.98 14.12
N ARG A 9 -21.78 -21.12 13.25
CA ARG A 9 -22.41 -19.84 13.65
C ARG A 9 -23.52 -20.03 14.69
N GLN A 10 -24.18 -21.18 14.66
CA GLN A 10 -25.22 -21.57 15.62
C GLN A 10 -24.64 -21.89 16.99
N ARG A 11 -23.58 -22.69 17.06
CA ARG A 11 -22.92 -22.99 18.34
C ARG A 11 -22.32 -21.74 18.99
N ALA A 12 -21.85 -20.79 18.18
CA ALA A 12 -21.40 -19.49 18.67
C ALA A 12 -22.57 -18.64 19.20
N ALA A 13 -23.73 -18.71 18.57
CA ALA A 13 -24.95 -18.01 19.01
C ALA A 13 -25.39 -18.52 20.39
N ASP A 14 -25.44 -19.84 20.53
CA ASP A 14 -25.83 -20.52 21.77
C ASP A 14 -24.85 -20.23 22.90
N HIS A 15 -23.54 -20.27 22.63
CA HIS A 15 -22.51 -20.01 23.65
C HIS A 15 -22.45 -18.55 24.09
N LEU A 16 -22.75 -17.61 23.19
CA LEU A 16 -22.71 -16.18 23.48
C LEU A 16 -24.08 -15.65 23.97
N GLY A 17 -25.12 -16.47 23.96
CA GLY A 17 -26.48 -16.07 24.33
C GLY A 17 -27.08 -15.02 23.39
N VAL A 18 -26.64 -14.97 22.13
CA VAL A 18 -27.09 -13.99 21.13
C VAL A 18 -27.78 -14.69 19.97
N SER A 19 -28.60 -13.97 19.21
CA SER A 19 -29.28 -14.55 18.06
C SER A 19 -28.32 -14.91 16.93
N LEU A 20 -28.65 -15.97 16.19
CA LEU A 20 -27.92 -16.36 14.97
C LEU A 20 -27.90 -15.24 13.92
N SER A 21 -28.95 -14.41 13.88
CA SER A 21 -29.04 -13.26 12.98
C SER A 21 -28.03 -12.16 13.34
N ALA A 22 -27.79 -11.92 14.64
CA ALA A 22 -26.76 -10.99 15.10
C ALA A 22 -25.36 -11.44 14.67
N ILE A 23 -25.02 -12.72 14.90
CA ILE A 23 -23.73 -13.30 14.48
C ILE A 23 -23.57 -13.25 12.96
N SER A 24 -24.62 -13.58 12.20
CA SER A 24 -24.57 -13.52 10.74
C SER A 24 -24.36 -12.10 10.22
N ARG A 25 -24.99 -11.11 10.85
CA ARG A 25 -24.80 -9.69 10.52
C ARG A 25 -23.37 -9.24 10.80
N TRP A 26 -22.81 -9.55 11.97
CA TRP A 26 -21.44 -9.19 12.31
C TRP A 26 -20.41 -9.85 11.40
N ALA A 27 -20.59 -11.14 11.08
CA ALA A 27 -19.72 -11.85 10.15
C ALA A 27 -19.75 -11.22 8.74
N LYS A 28 -20.92 -10.74 8.29
CA LYS A 28 -21.05 -10.04 7.00
C LYS A 28 -20.36 -8.67 7.02
N VAL A 29 -20.50 -7.93 8.13
CA VAL A 29 -19.84 -6.62 8.30
C VAL A 29 -18.32 -6.78 8.35
N GLU A 30 -17.81 -7.74 9.11
CA GLU A 30 -16.37 -7.99 9.22
C GLU A 30 -15.77 -8.42 7.88
N LYS A 31 -16.41 -9.35 7.16
CA LYS A 31 -15.96 -9.75 5.81
C LYS A 31 -15.96 -8.59 4.81
N GLY A 32 -17.00 -7.75 4.83
CA GLY A 32 -17.09 -6.57 3.96
C GLY A 32 -16.06 -5.50 4.30
N SER A 33 -15.67 -5.37 5.57
CA SER A 33 -14.58 -4.49 5.99
C SER A 33 -13.21 -5.02 5.57
N GLU A 34 -12.95 -6.32 5.76
CA GLU A 34 -11.71 -6.97 5.31
C GLU A 34 -11.52 -6.82 3.79
N GLU A 35 -12.54 -7.12 2.98
CA GLU A 35 -12.47 -6.96 1.52
C GLU A 35 -12.21 -5.51 1.08
N LYS A 36 -12.78 -4.52 1.78
CA LYS A 36 -12.50 -3.10 1.51
C LYS A 36 -11.07 -2.73 1.90
N THR A 37 -10.59 -3.17 3.05
CA THR A 37 -9.22 -2.89 3.49
C THR A 37 -8.17 -3.49 2.55
N ILE A 38 -8.37 -4.73 2.09
CA ILE A 38 -7.45 -5.40 1.16
C ILE A 38 -7.42 -4.66 -0.18
N LYS A 39 -8.59 -4.29 -0.74
CA LYS A 39 -8.66 -3.54 -2.00
C LYS A 39 -8.00 -2.17 -1.91
N ASN A 40 -8.21 -1.46 -0.81
CA ASN A 40 -7.59 -0.15 -0.59
C ASN A 40 -6.07 -0.28 -0.46
N HIS A 41 -5.59 -1.29 0.27
CA HIS A 41 -4.16 -1.53 0.45
C HIS A 41 -3.47 -1.93 -0.86
N SER A 42 -4.11 -2.75 -1.70
CA SER A 42 -3.57 -3.09 -3.01
C SER A 42 -3.48 -1.88 -3.94
N ALA A 43 -4.53 -1.03 -3.96
CA ALA A 43 -4.55 0.17 -4.81
C ALA A 43 -3.49 1.19 -4.38
N LEU A 44 -3.31 1.40 -3.07
CA LEU A 44 -2.26 2.27 -2.54
C LEU A 44 -0.85 1.74 -2.85
N ASN A 45 -0.65 0.42 -2.79
CA ASN A 45 0.64 -0.19 -3.08
C ASN A 45 1.03 -0.06 -4.56
N LEU A 46 0.08 -0.25 -5.47
CA LEU A 46 0.26 -0.03 -6.91
C LEU A 46 0.65 1.43 -7.20
N SER A 47 -0.11 2.39 -6.66
CA SER A 47 0.18 3.82 -6.84
C SER A 47 1.56 4.21 -6.30
N ALA A 48 1.93 3.71 -5.11
CA ALA A 48 3.24 3.98 -4.53
C ALA A 48 4.38 3.36 -5.34
N HIS A 49 4.15 2.21 -5.97
CA HIS A 49 5.15 1.57 -6.83
C HIS A 49 5.41 2.38 -8.10
N ASP A 50 4.35 2.85 -8.77
CA ASP A 50 4.46 3.68 -9.97
C ASP A 50 5.19 5.00 -9.67
N GLU A 51 4.84 5.65 -8.56
CA GLU A 51 5.51 6.87 -8.11
C GLU A 51 7.00 6.64 -7.80
N LEU A 52 7.35 5.51 -7.18
CA LEU A 52 8.74 5.13 -6.93
C LEU A 52 9.54 4.95 -8.23
N ILE A 53 8.95 4.34 -9.26
CA ILE A 53 9.59 4.19 -10.57
C ILE A 53 9.83 5.57 -11.19
N HIS A 54 8.82 6.44 -11.14
CA HIS A 54 8.90 7.79 -11.68
C HIS A 54 10.02 8.60 -11.01
N LEU A 55 10.06 8.60 -9.67
CA LEU A 55 11.07 9.31 -8.89
C LEU A 55 12.49 8.77 -9.15
N ARG A 56 12.66 7.45 -9.33
CA ARG A 56 13.96 6.87 -9.66
C ARG A 56 14.47 7.36 -11.01
N LYS A 57 13.59 7.41 -12.02
CA LYS A 57 13.92 7.90 -13.35
C LYS A 57 14.29 9.39 -13.31
N GLU A 58 13.53 10.19 -12.59
CA GLU A 58 13.82 11.61 -12.40
C GLU A 58 15.15 11.83 -11.67
N ASN A 59 15.43 11.04 -10.62
CA ASN A 59 16.69 11.14 -9.89
C ASN A 59 17.90 10.79 -10.76
N GLU A 60 17.78 9.78 -11.62
CA GLU A 60 18.83 9.42 -12.57
C GLU A 60 19.09 10.56 -13.57
N GLN A 61 18.02 11.14 -14.13
CA GLN A 61 18.13 12.29 -15.03
C GLN A 61 18.83 13.49 -14.36
N LEU A 62 18.39 13.87 -13.16
CA LEU A 62 18.96 14.99 -12.42
C LEU A 62 20.45 14.77 -12.08
N ARG A 63 20.85 13.53 -11.80
CA ARG A 63 22.26 13.19 -11.57
C ARG A 63 23.10 13.37 -12.83
N MET A 64 22.58 12.94 -13.99
CA MET A 64 23.26 13.14 -15.27
C MET A 64 23.41 14.63 -15.59
N GLU A 65 22.34 15.41 -15.45
CA GLU A 65 22.36 16.86 -15.68
C GLU A 65 23.38 17.56 -14.77
N ARG A 66 23.43 17.19 -13.49
CA ARG A 66 24.43 17.72 -12.55
C ARG A 66 25.87 17.40 -12.98
N GLU A 67 26.13 16.18 -13.47
CA GLU A 67 27.46 15.80 -13.93
C GLU A 67 27.86 16.56 -15.22
N ILE A 68 26.92 16.81 -16.12
CA ILE A 68 27.15 17.64 -17.30
C ILE A 68 27.53 19.06 -16.87
N LEU A 69 26.75 19.67 -15.97
CA LEU A 69 27.03 21.01 -15.45
C LEU A 69 28.38 21.09 -14.74
N LYS A 70 28.73 20.07 -13.96
CA LYS A 70 30.02 19.99 -13.28
C LYS A 70 31.18 19.94 -14.27
N LYS A 71 31.07 19.11 -15.32
CA LYS A 71 32.08 19.04 -16.39
C LYS A 71 32.20 20.36 -17.14
N ALA A 72 31.07 21.00 -17.45
CA ALA A 72 31.04 22.31 -18.09
C ALA A 72 31.73 23.37 -17.21
N ALA A 73 31.42 23.43 -15.92
CA ALA A 73 32.05 24.37 -14.99
C ALA A 73 33.57 24.19 -14.92
N VAL A 74 34.06 22.95 -14.89
CA VAL A 74 35.51 22.66 -14.92
C VAL A 74 36.15 23.07 -16.25
N PHE A 75 35.46 22.84 -17.37
CA PHE A 75 35.94 23.25 -18.70
C PHE A 75 36.07 24.78 -18.79
N PHE A 76 35.01 25.51 -18.44
CA PHE A 76 35.01 26.97 -18.51
C PHE A 76 36.02 27.61 -17.55
N ALA A 77 36.19 27.08 -16.33
CA ALA A 77 37.19 27.59 -15.40
C ALA A 77 38.62 27.52 -15.95
N LYS A 78 38.93 26.51 -16.78
CA LYS A 78 40.24 26.35 -17.45
C LYS A 78 40.44 27.24 -18.67
N GLU A 79 39.36 27.68 -19.34
CA GLU A 79 39.46 28.61 -20.48
C GLU A 79 39.58 30.07 -20.05
N THR A 80 39.21 30.39 -18.81
CA THR A 80 39.28 31.75 -18.24
C THR A 80 40.59 32.08 -17.53
N GLU A 81 41.49 31.10 -17.36
CA GLU A 81 42.88 31.30 -16.91
C GLU A 81 43.81 31.54 -18.11
#